data_AF-A0A5N6J9H7-F1
#
_entry.id   AF-A0A5N6J9H7-F1
#
_cell.length_a   1.000
_cell.length_b   1.000
_cell.length_c   1.000
_cell.angle_alpha   90.00
_cell.angle_beta   90.00
_cell.angle_gamma   90.00
#
_symmetry.space_group_name_H-M   'P 1'
#
loop_
_entity.id
_entity.type
_entity.pdbx_description
1 polymer ?
#
loop_
_entity_poly.entity_id
_entity_poly.type
_entity_poly.pdbx_seq_one_letter_code
_entity_poly.pdbx_strand_id
1 'polypeptide(L)'
;MRFTTVFAMLAAAMGVVAEEAINIKICNGINEAGDCITANVYIQHQCYNLNGTPVSNNVRSFTIPSGYRCRFWSSTACNGGGTGDVQSPGSNQNGHPQVNSVKCYAN
;
A
#
# COMPACT_ATOMS: atom_id res chain seq x y z
N MET A 1 16.66 28.53 54.47
CA MET A 1 15.80 28.43 53.27
C MET A 1 16.48 27.46 52.31
N ARG A 2 15.95 26.26 52.11
CA ARG A 2 16.47 25.28 51.14
C ARG A 2 15.48 25.24 49.98
N PHE A 3 15.86 25.79 48.83
CA PHE A 3 15.08 25.71 47.60
C PHE A 3 15.42 24.41 46.90
N THR A 4 14.52 23.43 47.00
CA THR A 4 14.56 22.22 46.17
C THR A 4 13.84 22.52 44.86
N THR A 5 14.62 22.71 43.80
CA THR A 5 14.13 22.85 42.43
C THR A 5 13.76 21.47 41.89
N VAL A 6 12.47 21.27 41.63
CA VAL A 6 11.95 20.09 40.94
C VAL A 6 12.05 20.36 39.44
N PHE A 7 12.99 19.69 38.77
CA PHE A 7 13.03 19.61 37.31
C PHE A 7 11.94 18.63 36.86
N ALA A 8 10.84 19.15 36.33
CA ALA A 8 9.84 18.35 35.63
C ALA A 8 10.39 17.99 34.24
N MET A 9 10.74 16.72 34.02
CA MET A 9 11.05 16.20 32.69
C MET A 9 9.73 16.00 31.93
N LEU A 10 9.53 16.80 30.88
CA LEU A 10 8.46 16.61 29.92
C LEU A 10 8.83 15.43 29.00
N ALA A 11 8.30 14.25 29.30
CA ALA A 11 8.40 13.10 28.41
C ALA A 11 7.51 13.34 27.19
N ALA A 12 8.12 13.72 26.07
CA ALA A 12 7.46 13.67 24.76
C ALA A 12 7.24 12.20 24.42
N ALA A 13 6.01 11.71 24.61
CA ALA A 13 5.57 10.44 24.05
C ALA A 13 5.53 10.59 22.52
N MET A 14 6.66 10.31 21.87
CA MET A 14 6.68 10.07 20.43
C MET A 14 5.94 8.76 20.19
N GLY A 15 4.63 8.85 20.01
CA GLY A 15 3.82 7.74 19.54
C GLY A 15 4.34 7.34 18.16
N VAL A 16 5.21 6.33 18.12
CA VAL A 16 5.43 5.52 16.93
C VAL A 16 4.09 4.87 16.63
N VAL A 17 3.32 5.49 15.73
CA VAL A 17 2.18 4.83 15.11
C VAL A 17 2.80 3.65 14.37
N ALA A 18 2.55 2.42 14.84
CA ALA A 18 3.01 1.24 14.14
C ALA A 18 2.43 1.31 12.71
N GLU A 19 3.29 1.35 11.70
CA GLU A 19 2.84 1.29 10.30
C GLU A 19 2.12 -0.05 10.11
N GLU A 20 0.83 0.02 9.81
CA GLU A 20 0.00 -1.15 9.58
C GLU A 20 0.28 -1.71 8.18
N ALA A 21 0.57 -3.01 8.09
CA ALA A 21 0.74 -3.69 6.82
C ALA A 21 -0.52 -4.47 6.46
N ILE A 22 -0.96 -4.30 5.21
CA ILE A 22 -2.06 -5.07 4.64
C ILE A 22 -1.55 -6.05 3.58
N ASN A 23 -2.25 -7.16 3.42
CA ASN A 23 -1.98 -8.11 2.34
C ASN A 23 -2.98 -7.89 1.20
N ILE A 24 -2.47 -7.57 0.02
CA ILE A 24 -3.27 -7.49 -1.21
C ILE A 24 -2.87 -8.62 -2.16
N LYS A 25 -3.84 -9.15 -2.90
CA LYS A 25 -3.60 -10.13 -3.95
C LYS A 25 -3.54 -9.42 -5.29
N ILE A 26 -2.55 -9.73 -6.12
CA ILE A 26 -2.36 -9.12 -7.44
C ILE A 26 -2.08 -10.25 -8.43
N CYS A 27 -2.79 -10.28 -9.56
CA CYS A 27 -2.66 -11.34 -10.56
C CYS A 27 -2.46 -10.79 -11.98
N ASN A 28 -1.82 -11.59 -12.83
CA ASN A 28 -1.62 -11.29 -14.25
C ASN A 28 -2.71 -11.85 -15.18
N GLY A 29 -3.72 -12.52 -14.63
CA GLY A 29 -4.97 -12.87 -15.31
C GLY A 29 -6.16 -12.07 -14.78
N ILE A 30 -7.27 -12.09 -15.52
CA ILE A 30 -8.56 -11.55 -15.04
C ILE A 30 -9.20 -12.53 -14.06
N ASN A 31 -10.13 -12.06 -13.22
CA ASN A 31 -10.85 -12.86 -12.24
C ASN A 31 -9.92 -13.70 -11.33
N GLU A 32 -8.80 -13.10 -10.90
CA GLU A 32 -7.82 -13.75 -10.03
C GLU A 32 -7.16 -15.01 -10.61
N ALA A 33 -7.14 -15.12 -11.94
CA ALA A 33 -6.49 -16.21 -12.65
C ALA A 33 -5.01 -15.91 -12.98
N GLY A 34 -4.30 -16.92 -13.48
CA GLY A 34 -2.89 -16.81 -13.86
C GLY A 34 -1.95 -16.83 -12.66
N ASP A 35 -0.81 -16.16 -12.80
CA ASP A 35 0.14 -16.01 -11.70
C ASP A 35 -0.34 -14.88 -10.78
N CYS A 36 -0.34 -15.18 -9.49
CA CYS A 36 -0.71 -14.23 -8.45
C CYS A 36 0.42 -14.10 -7.42
N ILE A 37 0.57 -12.90 -6.88
CA ILE A 37 1.38 -12.62 -5.72
C ILE A 37 0.52 -12.09 -4.58
N THR A 38 0.97 -12.30 -3.35
CA THR A 38 0.47 -11.57 -2.18
C THR A 38 1.52 -10.53 -1.83
N ALA A 39 1.15 -9.24 -1.96
CA ALA A 39 2.01 -8.14 -1.58
C ALA A 39 1.65 -7.67 -0.16
N ASN A 40 2.65 -7.66 0.73
CA ASN A 40 2.53 -7.06 2.04
C ASN A 40 2.92 -5.57 1.93
N VAL A 41 1.94 -4.68 2.11
CA VAL A 41 2.07 -3.24 1.87
C VAL A 41 1.77 -2.48 3.16
N TYR A 42 2.77 -1.79 3.70
CA TYR A 42 2.64 -0.80 4.76
C TYR A 42 1.85 0.41 4.26
N ILE A 43 0.72 0.67 4.89
CA ILE A 43 -0.21 1.74 4.46
C ILE A 43 0.44 3.12 4.60
N GLN A 44 -0.13 4.12 3.92
CA GLN A 44 0.21 5.55 4.00
C GLN A 44 1.58 5.94 3.40
N HIS A 45 2.63 5.15 3.58
CA HIS A 45 4.00 5.55 3.26
C HIS A 45 4.68 4.68 2.20
N GLN A 46 4.52 3.35 2.24
CA GLN A 46 5.24 2.46 1.32
C GLN A 46 4.71 2.54 -0.10
N CYS A 47 5.63 2.68 -1.06
CA CYS A 47 5.39 2.33 -2.45
C CYS A 47 5.92 0.91 -2.69
N TYR A 48 5.03 -0.04 -2.94
CA TYR A 48 5.41 -1.42 -3.23
C TYR A 48 5.73 -1.55 -4.73
N ASN A 49 6.96 -1.91 -5.04
CA ASN A 49 7.44 -2.08 -6.41
C ASN A 49 7.14 -3.52 -6.89
N LEU A 50 6.49 -3.65 -8.04
CA LEU A 50 6.16 -4.93 -8.67
C LEU A 50 7.25 -5.41 -9.64
N ASN A 51 8.29 -4.62 -9.90
CA ASN A 51 9.35 -5.00 -10.81
C ASN A 51 10.03 -6.31 -10.37
N GLY A 52 10.26 -7.22 -11.32
CA GLY A 52 10.78 -8.57 -11.05
C GLY A 52 9.73 -9.58 -10.55
N THR A 53 8.48 -9.17 -10.34
CA THR A 53 7.36 -10.08 -10.04
C THR A 53 6.68 -10.54 -11.33
N PRO A 54 5.99 -11.71 -11.32
CA PRO A 54 5.27 -12.22 -12.51
C PRO A 54 4.08 -11.35 -12.95
N VAL A 55 3.70 -10.34 -12.15
CA VAL A 55 2.59 -9.43 -12.43
C VAL A 55 3.05 -8.04 -12.90
N SER A 56 4.36 -7.77 -12.92
CA SER A 56 4.92 -6.49 -13.38
C SER A 56 4.48 -6.17 -14.81
N ASN A 57 4.09 -4.91 -15.07
CA ASN A 57 3.60 -4.44 -16.38
C ASN A 57 2.37 -5.19 -16.92
N ASN A 58 1.76 -6.08 -16.13
CA ASN A 58 0.61 -6.86 -16.57
C ASN A 58 -0.31 -7.21 -15.39
N VAL A 59 -0.69 -6.21 -14.59
CA VAL A 59 -1.65 -6.41 -13.49
C VAL A 59 -3.07 -6.45 -14.06
N ARG A 60 -3.72 -7.61 -14.03
CA ARG A 60 -5.02 -7.83 -14.68
C ARG A 60 -6.19 -7.96 -13.70
N SER A 61 -5.94 -8.38 -12.47
CA SER A 61 -6.92 -8.32 -11.37
C SER A 61 -6.21 -8.18 -10.03
N PHE A 62 -6.91 -7.64 -9.03
CA PHE A 62 -6.37 -7.51 -7.69
C PHE A 62 -7.48 -7.42 -6.64
N THR A 63 -7.15 -7.89 -5.43
CA THR A 63 -8.05 -7.92 -4.28
C THR A 63 -7.48 -7.04 -3.16
N ILE A 64 -8.32 -6.15 -2.63
CA ILE A 64 -7.98 -5.22 -1.55
C ILE A 64 -8.85 -5.55 -0.34
N PRO A 65 -8.28 -5.66 0.88
CA PRO A 65 -9.05 -5.93 2.09
C PRO A 65 -10.00 -4.78 2.43
N SER A 66 -11.08 -5.10 3.14
CA SER A 66 -12.07 -4.13 3.60
C SER A 66 -11.45 -3.05 4.48
N GLY A 67 -11.90 -1.81 4.32
CA GLY A 67 -11.40 -0.65 5.10
C GLY A 67 -10.21 0.07 4.47
N TYR A 68 -9.72 -0.41 3.32
CA TYR A 68 -8.59 0.20 2.61
C TYR A 68 -8.93 0.50 1.16
N ARG A 69 -8.11 1.38 0.59
CA ARG A 69 -8.02 1.67 -0.83
C ARG A 69 -6.58 1.58 -1.28
N CYS A 70 -6.36 1.19 -2.52
CA CYS A 70 -5.05 1.20 -3.14
C CYS A 70 -5.10 1.93 -4.46
N ARG A 71 -3.96 2.48 -4.86
CA ARG A 71 -3.75 3.04 -6.18
C ARG A 71 -2.56 2.35 -6.81
N PHE A 72 -2.59 2.20 -8.13
CA PHE A 72 -1.54 1.57 -8.90
C PHE A 72 -0.95 2.61 -9.85
N TRP A 73 0.36 2.54 -10.08
CA TRP A 73 1.10 3.47 -10.95
C TRP A 73 1.87 2.74 -12.03
N SER A 74 2.03 3.38 -13.19
CA SER A 74 2.87 2.88 -14.28
C SER A 74 4.36 2.90 -13.95
N SER A 75 4.80 3.84 -13.10
CA SER A 75 6.17 3.87 -12.60
C SER A 75 6.40 2.87 -11.46
N THR A 76 7.65 2.66 -11.10
CA THR A 76 8.07 1.84 -9.95
C THR A 76 8.13 2.63 -8.64
N ALA A 77 7.87 3.94 -8.68
CA ALA A 77 8.08 4.87 -7.57
C ALA A 77 6.78 5.56 -7.13
N CYS A 78 5.61 5.01 -7.50
CA CYS A 78 4.30 5.55 -7.17
C CYS A 78 4.14 7.04 -7.52
N ASN A 79 4.68 7.42 -8.68
CA ASN A 79 4.61 8.76 -9.23
C ASN A 79 4.16 8.71 -10.69
N GLY A 80 3.48 9.76 -11.15
CA GLY A 80 2.95 9.82 -12.53
C GLY A 80 1.59 9.13 -12.70
N GLY A 81 1.37 8.57 -13.90
CA GLY A 81 0.10 7.98 -14.31
C GLY A 81 -0.17 6.60 -13.71
N GLY A 82 -1.41 6.13 -13.83
CA GLY A 82 -1.84 4.86 -13.25
C GLY A 82 -3.35 4.76 -13.16
N THR A 83 -3.83 4.05 -12.14
CA THR A 83 -5.25 4.02 -11.79
C THR A 83 -5.61 5.28 -10.98
N GLY A 84 -6.92 5.50 -10.81
CA GLY A 84 -7.42 6.26 -9.65
C GLY A 84 -7.28 5.45 -8.35
N ASP A 85 -7.77 6.01 -7.25
CA ASP A 85 -7.93 5.24 -6.01
C ASP A 85 -8.98 4.15 -6.23
N VAL A 86 -8.63 2.91 -5.93
CA VAL A 86 -9.52 1.75 -6.04
C VAL A 86 -9.84 1.26 -4.64
N GLN A 87 -11.14 1.18 -4.35
CA GLN A 87 -11.67 0.73 -3.07
C GLN A 87 -11.71 -0.80 -2.99
N SER A 88 -11.76 -1.34 -1.77
CA SER A 88 -12.21 -2.72 -1.54
C SER A 88 -13.51 -3.01 -2.31
N PRO A 89 -13.69 -4.18 -2.95
CA PRO A 89 -12.82 -5.38 -2.87
C PRO A 89 -11.66 -5.39 -3.88
N GLY A 90 -11.43 -4.32 -4.62
CA GLY A 90 -10.47 -4.28 -5.73
C GLY A 90 -11.14 -4.41 -7.09
N SER A 91 -10.50 -5.09 -8.05
CA SER A 91 -11.03 -5.26 -9.40
C SER A 91 -10.73 -6.64 -9.96
N ASN A 92 -11.75 -7.26 -10.55
CA ASN A 92 -11.64 -8.52 -11.28
C ASN A 92 -11.11 -8.33 -12.72
N GLN A 93 -11.12 -7.08 -13.22
CA GLN A 93 -10.58 -6.73 -14.52
C GLN A 93 -10.04 -5.30 -14.49
N ASN A 94 -8.72 -5.18 -14.38
CA ASN A 94 -8.03 -3.90 -14.42
C ASN A 94 -7.97 -3.34 -15.85
N GLY A 95 -8.56 -2.15 -16.05
CA GLY A 95 -8.49 -1.41 -17.32
C GLY A 95 -7.11 -0.78 -17.61
N HIS A 96 -6.20 -0.75 -16.63
CA HIS A 96 -4.86 -0.16 -16.74
C HIS A 96 -3.78 -1.20 -16.39
N PRO A 97 -3.55 -2.22 -17.23
CA PRO A 97 -2.68 -3.34 -16.87
C PRO A 97 -1.19 -3.00 -16.77
N GLN A 98 -0.75 -1.95 -17.46
CA GLN A 98 0.64 -1.46 -17.48
C GLN A 98 1.01 -0.67 -16.21
N VAL A 99 0.83 -1.29 -15.04
CA VAL A 99 1.23 -0.75 -13.74
C VAL A 99 2.36 -1.58 -13.11
N ASN A 100 3.25 -0.90 -12.39
CA ASN A 100 4.48 -1.46 -11.80
C ASN A 100 4.66 -1.13 -10.32
N SER A 101 3.79 -0.33 -9.72
CA SER A 101 3.82 -0.12 -8.29
C SER A 101 2.43 0.10 -7.73
N VAL A 102 2.30 -0.13 -6.43
CA VAL A 102 1.06 0.00 -5.68
C VAL A 102 1.34 0.63 -4.32
N LYS A 103 0.39 1.44 -3.87
CA LYS A 103 0.39 2.04 -2.54
C LYS A 103 -1.03 2.03 -2.00
N CYS A 104 -1.16 1.73 -0.72
CA CYS A 104 -2.43 1.56 -0.07
C CYS A 104 -2.59 2.51 1.11
N TYR A 105 -3.85 2.79 1.43
CA TYR A 105 -4.28 3.77 2.42
C TYR A 105 -5.48 3.22 3.16
N ALA A 106 -5.64 3.60 4.42
CA ALA A 106 -6.92 3.46 5.10
C ALA A 106 -7.96 4.38 4.46
N ASN A 107 -9.23 3.97 4.55
CA ASN A 107 -10.37 4.75 4.09
C ASN A 107 -10.79 5.83 5.09
#